data_AF-A0A1G0JVI6-F1
#
_entry.id   AF-A0A1G0JVI6-F1
#
_cell.length_a   1.000
_cell.length_b   1.000
_cell.length_c   1.000
_cell.angle_alpha   90.00
_cell.angle_beta   90.00
_cell.angle_gamma   90.00
#
_symmetry.space_group_name_H-M   'P 1'
#
loop_
_entity.id
_entity.type
_entity.pdbx_description
1 polymer ?
#
loop_
_entity_poly.entity_id
_entity_poly.type
_entity_poly.pdbx_seq_one_letter_code
_entity_poly.pdbx_strand_id
1 'polypeptide(L)'
;MFAEDVGLLPKRAFVDLLESLRDNPAQFVPLVGEVWRAMDRGEFSAAVRADLLKFNGKLFKNPQVLPLNRDQIELLLAAAHANWREVEPAIFGTLLERALDPAERHALGAHYTPRAYVERLVLPTIVEPLREDWKNAQAAALVLAGEGKLNEAQQQVRGFLKHLCEVRVLDPACGSGNFLYVTLEHLKRLEGEVLNQLDELGDTQGRLELQGVSVDPHQLLGMELNPRAAEIAEMVLWIGYLQWHFRTRGQVIPPLPVLKDFHNIECRDAVLAYDRMEYVTDERGVPVTR
;
A
#
# COMPACT_ATOMS: atom_id res chain seq x y z
N MET A 1 -4.58 -6.20 -13.29
CA MET A 1 -5.04 -4.81 -13.13
C MET A 1 -3.89 -3.92 -12.67
N PHE A 2 -3.78 -3.46 -11.42
CA PHE A 2 -2.70 -2.54 -11.03
C PHE A 2 -1.29 -3.02 -11.43
N ALA A 3 -0.95 -4.27 -11.10
CA ALA A 3 0.39 -4.81 -11.35
C ALA A 3 0.81 -4.82 -12.83
N GLU A 4 -0.09 -5.10 -13.78
CA GLU A 4 0.23 -5.06 -15.22
C GLU A 4 0.33 -3.61 -15.74
N ASP A 5 -0.47 -2.68 -15.20
CA ASP A 5 -0.48 -1.28 -15.63
C ASP A 5 0.74 -0.48 -15.17
N VAL A 6 1.33 -0.88 -14.03
CA VAL A 6 2.60 -0.31 -13.54
C VAL A 6 3.83 -1.08 -14.02
N GLY A 7 3.64 -2.21 -14.73
CA GLY A 7 4.73 -3.00 -15.30
C GLY A 7 5.38 -4.03 -14.36
N LEU A 8 4.72 -4.38 -13.26
CA LEU A 8 5.12 -5.51 -12.40
C LEU A 8 4.70 -6.88 -12.97
N LEU A 9 3.74 -6.90 -13.89
CA LEU A 9 3.39 -8.03 -14.72
C LEU A 9 3.58 -7.66 -16.20
N PRO A 10 3.72 -8.65 -17.10
CA PRO A 10 3.70 -8.38 -18.53
C PRO A 10 2.45 -7.60 -18.92
N LYS A 11 2.60 -6.67 -19.87
CA LYS A 11 1.51 -5.83 -20.32
C LYS A 11 0.34 -6.70 -20.80
N ARG A 12 -0.87 -6.43 -20.28
CA ARG A 12 -2.12 -7.17 -20.54
C ARG A 12 -2.14 -8.64 -20.10
N ALA A 13 -1.16 -9.12 -19.32
CA ALA A 13 -1.13 -10.51 -18.87
C ALA A 13 -2.45 -10.97 -18.21
N PHE A 14 -3.04 -10.13 -17.35
CA PHE A 14 -4.28 -10.50 -16.66
C PHE A 14 -5.51 -10.28 -17.53
N VAL A 15 -5.52 -9.21 -18.34
CA VAL A 15 -6.60 -8.95 -19.31
C VAL A 15 -6.73 -10.11 -20.31
N ASP A 16 -5.64 -10.51 -20.94
CA ASP A 16 -5.65 -11.57 -21.96
C ASP A 16 -6.03 -12.94 -21.32
N LEU A 17 -5.63 -13.18 -20.07
CA LEU A 17 -6.09 -14.34 -19.31
C LEU A 17 -7.62 -14.32 -19.12
N LEU A 18 -8.19 -13.19 -18.68
CA LEU A 18 -9.64 -13.05 -18.49
C LEU A 18 -10.40 -13.20 -19.82
N GLU A 19 -9.89 -12.64 -20.92
CA GLU A 19 -10.47 -12.81 -22.26
C GLU A 19 -10.55 -14.29 -22.66
N SER A 20 -9.49 -15.08 -22.37
CA SER A 20 -9.47 -16.52 -22.66
C SER A 20 -10.44 -17.34 -21.78
N LEU A 21 -10.71 -16.86 -20.57
CA LEU A 21 -11.56 -17.51 -19.57
C LEU A 21 -13.04 -17.18 -19.72
N ARG A 22 -13.39 -16.08 -20.40
CA ARG A 22 -14.77 -15.57 -20.54
C ARG A 22 -15.76 -16.65 -20.96
N ASP A 23 -15.41 -17.40 -22.00
CA ASP A 23 -16.27 -18.44 -22.57
C ASP A 23 -15.96 -19.85 -21.98
N ASN A 24 -15.06 -19.93 -21.00
CA ASN A 24 -14.61 -21.16 -20.31
C ASN A 24 -14.51 -20.97 -18.77
N PRO A 25 -15.59 -20.56 -18.06
CA PRO A 25 -15.53 -20.18 -16.65
C PRO A 25 -15.04 -21.30 -15.71
N ALA A 26 -15.22 -22.58 -16.08
CA ALA A 26 -14.73 -23.73 -15.31
C ALA A 26 -13.19 -23.73 -15.16
N GLN A 27 -12.46 -23.07 -16.05
CA GLN A 27 -11.00 -22.95 -16.00
C GLN A 27 -10.52 -21.77 -15.14
N PHE A 28 -11.42 -20.89 -14.67
CA PHE A 28 -11.05 -19.66 -13.97
C PHE A 28 -10.27 -19.94 -12.68
N VAL A 29 -10.83 -20.78 -11.80
CA VAL A 29 -10.21 -21.15 -10.52
C VAL A 29 -8.81 -21.75 -10.70
N PRO A 30 -8.60 -22.81 -11.51
CA PRO A 30 -7.29 -23.40 -11.65
C PRO A 30 -6.26 -22.47 -12.31
N LEU A 31 -6.64 -21.67 -13.32
CA LEU A 31 -5.67 -20.81 -14.03
C LEU A 31 -5.31 -19.55 -13.23
N VAL A 32 -6.29 -18.84 -12.66
CA VAL A 32 -6.00 -17.68 -11.80
C VAL A 32 -5.27 -18.11 -10.52
N GLY A 33 -5.64 -19.27 -9.95
CA GLY A 33 -4.94 -19.83 -8.81
C GLY A 33 -3.50 -20.27 -9.11
N GLU A 34 -3.19 -20.60 -10.37
CA GLU A 34 -1.82 -20.83 -10.83
C GLU A 34 -1.02 -19.54 -10.87
N VAL A 35 -1.57 -18.47 -11.46
CA VAL A 35 -0.93 -17.14 -11.48
C VAL A 35 -0.62 -16.66 -10.07
N TRP A 36 -1.56 -16.73 -9.14
CA TRP A 36 -1.34 -16.31 -7.76
C TRP A 36 -0.24 -17.10 -7.06
N ARG A 37 -0.19 -18.42 -7.26
CA ARG A 37 0.90 -19.26 -6.74
C ARG A 37 2.25 -18.93 -7.37
N ALA A 38 2.29 -18.55 -8.64
CA ALA A 38 3.51 -18.11 -9.31
C ALA A 38 3.97 -16.73 -8.81
N MET A 39 3.05 -15.79 -8.60
CA MET A 39 3.32 -14.48 -7.97
C MET A 39 3.80 -14.62 -6.52
N ASP A 40 3.29 -15.62 -5.80
CA ASP A 40 3.72 -15.94 -4.44
C ASP A 40 5.21 -16.31 -4.37
N ARG A 41 5.64 -17.23 -5.25
CA ARG A 41 6.99 -17.80 -5.22
C ARG A 41 8.00 -17.03 -6.07
N GLY A 42 7.54 -16.26 -7.05
CA GLY A 42 8.38 -15.64 -8.07
C GLY A 42 8.84 -16.67 -9.09
N GLU A 43 7.88 -17.34 -9.74
CA GLU A 43 8.11 -18.44 -10.67
C GLU A 43 7.48 -18.16 -12.05
N PHE A 44 7.83 -18.98 -13.03
CA PHE A 44 7.17 -19.00 -14.33
C PHE A 44 5.69 -19.39 -14.18
N SER A 45 4.79 -18.57 -14.72
CA SER A 45 3.38 -18.91 -14.85
C SER A 45 3.06 -19.40 -16.26
N ALA A 46 2.46 -20.59 -16.35
CA ALA A 46 2.00 -21.13 -17.62
C ALA A 46 0.75 -20.40 -18.16
N ALA A 47 -0.11 -19.90 -17.26
CA ALA A 47 -1.32 -19.18 -17.64
C ALA A 47 -1.01 -17.86 -18.36
N VAL A 48 0.01 -17.11 -17.91
CA VAL A 48 0.42 -15.84 -18.52
C VAL A 48 1.74 -15.91 -19.30
N ARG A 49 2.37 -17.10 -19.37
CA ARG A 49 3.56 -17.42 -20.17
C ARG A 49 4.76 -16.51 -19.89
N ALA A 50 5.02 -16.22 -18.62
CA ALA A 50 6.10 -15.34 -18.21
C ALA A 50 6.64 -15.71 -16.82
N ASP A 51 7.92 -15.37 -16.57
CA ASP A 51 8.50 -15.34 -15.24
C ASP A 51 7.88 -14.19 -14.44
N LEU A 52 7.26 -14.51 -13.29
CA LEU A 52 6.64 -13.51 -12.43
C LEU A 52 7.59 -13.12 -11.30
N LEU A 53 7.55 -11.84 -10.92
CA LEU A 53 8.27 -11.38 -9.75
C LEU A 53 7.72 -12.04 -8.49
N LYS A 54 8.57 -12.19 -7.46
CA LYS A 54 8.12 -12.61 -6.14
C LYS A 54 7.38 -11.47 -5.46
N PHE A 55 6.06 -11.55 -5.38
CA PHE A 55 5.24 -10.55 -4.68
C PHE A 55 5.21 -10.77 -3.18
N ASN A 56 5.27 -12.01 -2.70
CA ASN A 56 4.76 -12.33 -1.37
C ASN A 56 5.68 -11.96 -0.19
N GLY A 57 5.09 -11.17 0.72
CA GLY A 57 5.22 -11.20 2.17
C GLY A 57 3.95 -11.69 2.89
N LYS A 58 2.73 -11.45 2.37
CA LYS A 58 1.45 -11.93 2.96
C LYS A 58 0.35 -12.29 1.92
N LEU A 59 0.01 -11.37 1.02
CA LEU A 59 -1.19 -11.42 0.14
C LEU A 59 -1.39 -12.72 -0.67
N PHE A 60 -0.32 -13.34 -1.16
CA PHE A 60 -0.41 -14.53 -2.03
C PHE A 60 -0.09 -15.86 -1.33
N LYS A 61 0.14 -15.89 0.00
CA LYS A 61 0.54 -17.11 0.73
C LYS A 61 -0.48 -18.25 0.63
N ASN A 62 -1.77 -17.93 0.71
CA ASN A 62 -2.87 -18.90 0.70
C ASN A 62 -4.00 -18.40 -0.21
N PRO A 63 -3.79 -18.36 -1.53
CA PRO A 63 -4.68 -17.64 -2.41
C PRO A 63 -5.95 -18.47 -2.66
N GLN A 64 -7.11 -17.94 -2.25
CA GLN A 64 -8.42 -18.56 -2.48
C GLN A 64 -9.10 -17.91 -3.69
N VAL A 65 -9.27 -18.67 -4.77
CA VAL A 65 -9.94 -18.15 -5.98
C VAL A 65 -11.42 -18.43 -5.87
N LEU A 66 -12.23 -17.38 -5.93
CA LEU A 66 -13.68 -17.52 -6.00
C LEU A 66 -14.08 -17.96 -7.42
N PRO A 67 -14.95 -18.98 -7.57
CA PRO A 67 -15.47 -19.34 -8.88
C PRO A 67 -16.32 -18.18 -9.41
N LEU A 68 -16.01 -17.74 -10.64
CA LEU A 68 -16.79 -16.72 -11.33
C LEU A 68 -17.53 -17.36 -12.51
N ASN A 69 -18.78 -16.97 -12.72
CA ASN A 69 -19.52 -17.29 -13.93
C ASN A 69 -19.11 -16.37 -15.10
N ARG A 70 -19.64 -16.64 -16.29
CA ARG A 70 -19.36 -15.85 -17.51
C ARG A 70 -19.58 -14.35 -17.30
N ASP A 71 -20.74 -13.96 -16.78
CA ASP A 71 -21.12 -12.56 -16.63
C ASP A 71 -20.23 -11.84 -15.59
N GLN A 72 -19.84 -12.53 -14.52
CA GLN A 72 -18.89 -12.02 -13.52
C GLN A 72 -17.49 -11.84 -14.09
N ILE A 73 -17.04 -12.76 -14.97
CA ILE A 73 -15.77 -12.60 -15.69
C ILE A 73 -15.85 -11.41 -16.64
N GLU A 74 -16.98 -11.19 -17.33
CA GLU A 74 -17.17 -10.00 -18.17
C GLU A 74 -17.11 -8.70 -17.38
N LEU A 75 -17.70 -8.66 -16.17
CA LEU A 75 -17.59 -7.50 -15.28
C LEU A 75 -16.14 -7.26 -14.81
N LEU A 76 -15.42 -8.32 -14.44
CA LEU A 76 -14.02 -8.21 -14.03
C LEU A 76 -13.13 -7.77 -15.20
N LEU A 77 -13.38 -8.28 -16.41
CA LEU A 77 -12.69 -7.88 -17.63
C LEU A 77 -12.94 -6.41 -17.97
N ALA A 78 -14.18 -5.93 -17.83
CA ALA A 78 -14.52 -4.52 -18.01
C ALA A 78 -13.74 -3.62 -17.04
N ALA A 79 -13.60 -4.03 -15.78
CA ALA A 79 -12.77 -3.33 -14.81
C ALA A 79 -11.27 -3.40 -15.17
N ALA A 80 -10.79 -4.54 -15.67
CA ALA A 80 -9.40 -4.74 -16.06
C ALA A 80 -8.97 -3.92 -17.29
N HIS A 81 -9.92 -3.45 -18.11
CA HIS A 81 -9.64 -2.54 -19.22
C HIS A 81 -9.41 -1.08 -18.78
N ALA A 82 -9.78 -0.70 -17.56
CA ALA A 82 -9.43 0.61 -17.03
C ALA A 82 -7.92 0.69 -16.78
N ASN A 83 -7.37 1.90 -16.81
CA ASN A 83 -5.97 2.13 -16.44
C ASN A 83 -5.87 2.32 -14.92
N TRP A 84 -5.33 1.33 -14.23
CA TRP A 84 -5.14 1.32 -12.78
C TRP A 84 -3.85 2.00 -12.34
N ARG A 85 -2.98 2.45 -13.25
CA ARG A 85 -1.71 3.10 -12.91
C ARG A 85 -1.89 4.28 -11.96
N GLU A 86 -2.91 5.11 -12.21
CA GLU A 86 -3.22 6.31 -11.40
C GLU A 86 -4.50 6.09 -10.56
N VAL A 87 -4.82 4.85 -10.18
CA VAL A 87 -5.94 4.59 -9.28
C VAL A 87 -5.72 5.36 -7.98
N GLU A 88 -6.75 6.07 -7.52
CA GLU A 88 -6.77 6.68 -6.19
C GLU A 88 -7.03 5.57 -5.16
N PRO A 89 -6.06 5.15 -4.33
CA PRO A 89 -6.20 4.01 -3.41
C PRO A 89 -7.39 4.15 -2.46
N ALA A 90 -7.77 5.38 -2.12
CA ALA A 90 -8.93 5.63 -1.28
C ALA A 90 -10.26 5.08 -1.87
N ILE A 91 -10.33 4.80 -3.18
CA ILE A 91 -11.49 4.17 -3.81
C ILE A 91 -11.84 2.81 -3.19
N PHE A 92 -10.85 2.05 -2.71
CA PHE A 92 -11.09 0.73 -2.14
C PHE A 92 -11.89 0.79 -0.83
N GLY A 93 -11.75 1.86 -0.05
CA GLY A 93 -12.60 2.11 1.12
C GLY A 93 -14.07 2.28 0.74
N THR A 94 -14.34 3.10 -0.28
CA THR A 94 -15.70 3.31 -0.79
C THR A 94 -16.32 2.04 -1.38
N LEU A 95 -15.51 1.17 -2.00
CA LEU A 95 -15.95 -0.12 -2.53
C LEU A 95 -16.30 -1.10 -1.41
N LEU A 96 -15.47 -1.17 -0.36
CA LEU A 96 -15.75 -1.99 0.81
C LEU A 96 -17.07 -1.56 1.46
N GLU A 97 -17.25 -0.26 1.69
CA GLU A 97 -18.45 0.27 2.31
C GLU A 97 -19.72 -0.09 1.56
N ARG A 98 -19.68 0.02 0.23
CA ARG A 98 -20.81 -0.37 -0.63
C ARG A 98 -21.08 -1.87 -0.62
N ALA A 99 -20.06 -2.69 -0.37
CA ALA A 99 -20.18 -4.14 -0.26
C ALA A 99 -20.65 -4.63 1.12
N LEU A 100 -20.58 -3.80 2.17
CA LEU A 100 -21.10 -4.12 3.50
C LEU A 100 -22.64 -4.00 3.54
N ASP A 101 -23.28 -4.88 4.31
CA ASP A 101 -24.70 -4.77 4.66
C ASP A 101 -24.95 -3.45 5.43
N PRO A 102 -26.06 -2.73 5.21
CA PRO A 102 -26.39 -1.52 5.97
C PRO A 102 -26.30 -1.65 7.50
N ALA A 103 -26.69 -2.80 8.07
CA ALA A 103 -26.62 -3.05 9.52
C ALA A 103 -25.16 -3.22 9.98
N GLU A 104 -24.35 -3.96 9.22
CA GLU A 104 -22.92 -4.13 9.47
C GLU A 104 -22.17 -2.80 9.36
N ARG A 105 -22.54 -1.98 8.37
CA ARG A 105 -21.98 -0.63 8.16
C ARG A 105 -22.23 0.29 9.35
N HIS A 106 -23.46 0.29 9.90
CA HIS A 106 -23.81 1.12 11.04
C HIS A 106 -23.11 0.64 12.32
N ALA A 107 -23.03 -0.67 12.56
CA ALA A 107 -22.41 -1.23 13.76
C ALA A 107 -20.90 -0.95 13.83
N LEU A 108 -20.22 -0.99 12.68
CA LEU A 108 -18.78 -0.73 12.59
C LEU A 108 -18.42 0.75 12.50
N GLY A 109 -19.41 1.65 12.34
CA GLY A 109 -19.15 3.05 12.02
C GLY A 109 -18.35 3.21 10.72
N ALA A 110 -18.48 2.25 9.79
CA ALA A 110 -17.69 2.15 8.57
C ALA A 110 -18.09 3.24 7.57
N HIS A 111 -17.61 4.45 7.84
CA HIS A 111 -17.79 5.63 7.01
C HIS A 111 -16.45 6.11 6.50
N TYR A 112 -16.35 6.16 5.18
CA TYR A 112 -15.14 6.60 4.50
C TYR A 112 -14.95 8.06 4.86
N THR A 113 -13.77 8.39 5.39
CA THR A 113 -13.40 9.79 5.65
C THR A 113 -12.80 10.37 4.37
N PRO A 114 -13.45 11.34 3.70
CA PRO A 114 -12.92 11.94 2.49
C PRO A 114 -11.56 12.58 2.70
N ARG A 115 -10.72 12.56 1.67
CA ARG A 115 -9.35 13.11 1.67
C ARG A 115 -9.26 14.51 2.28
N ALA A 116 -10.16 15.42 1.91
CA ALA A 116 -10.17 16.79 2.43
C ALA A 116 -10.32 16.87 3.96
N TYR A 117 -10.99 15.90 4.59
CA TYR A 117 -11.08 15.82 6.05
C TYR A 117 -9.85 15.15 6.66
N VAL A 118 -9.31 14.13 5.99
CA VAL A 118 -8.04 13.50 6.38
C VAL A 118 -6.92 14.54 6.42
N GLU A 119 -6.79 15.35 5.36
CA GLU A 119 -5.75 16.38 5.24
C GLU A 119 -5.88 17.46 6.33
N ARG A 120 -7.09 17.78 6.80
CA ARG A 120 -7.28 18.71 7.93
C ARG A 120 -6.65 18.23 9.23
N LEU A 121 -6.40 16.93 9.37
CA LEU A 121 -5.68 16.37 10.51
C LEU A 121 -4.21 16.14 10.16
N VAL A 122 -3.94 15.43 9.07
CA VAL A 122 -2.59 15.00 8.67
C VAL A 122 -1.67 16.19 8.42
N LEU A 123 -2.16 17.26 7.78
CA LEU A 123 -1.33 18.43 7.48
C LEU A 123 -0.81 19.11 8.75
N PRO A 124 -1.66 19.61 9.67
CA PRO A 124 -1.18 20.33 10.85
C PRO A 124 -0.47 19.43 11.87
N THR A 125 -0.82 18.14 11.96
CA THR A 125 -0.28 17.26 13.02
C THR A 125 1.00 16.53 12.63
N ILE A 126 1.25 16.32 11.34
CA ILE A 126 2.38 15.52 10.85
C ILE A 126 3.20 16.31 9.83
N VAL A 127 2.57 16.81 8.77
CA VAL A 127 3.28 17.36 7.61
C VAL A 127 3.88 18.72 7.91
N GLU A 128 3.15 19.61 8.57
CA GLU A 128 3.61 20.96 8.91
C GLU A 128 4.83 20.93 9.84
N PRO A 129 4.83 20.19 10.97
CA PRO A 129 6.01 20.04 11.82
C PRO A 129 7.23 19.50 11.06
N LEU A 130 7.07 18.42 10.27
CA LEU A 130 8.17 17.86 9.48
C LEU A 130 8.69 18.83 8.41
N ARG A 131 7.81 19.69 7.87
CA ARG A 131 8.22 20.74 6.93
C ARG A 131 8.99 21.86 7.61
N GLU A 132 8.67 22.19 8.87
CA GLU A 132 9.47 23.15 9.64
C GLU A 132 10.86 22.59 9.92
N ASP A 133 10.96 21.33 10.35
CA ASP A 133 12.22 20.63 10.54
C ASP A 133 13.03 20.58 9.22
N TRP A 134 12.36 20.31 8.10
CA TRP A 134 13.00 20.32 6.79
C TRP A 134 13.57 21.69 6.42
N LYS A 135 12.80 22.77 6.61
CA LYS A 135 13.25 24.14 6.34
C LYS A 135 14.50 24.49 7.16
N ASN A 136 14.55 24.06 8.42
CA ASN A 136 15.70 24.28 9.29
C ASN A 136 16.94 23.53 8.79
N ALA A 137 16.79 22.24 8.43
CA ALA A 137 17.87 21.44 7.87
C ALA A 137 18.37 21.99 6.52
N GLN A 138 17.46 22.43 5.65
CA GLN A 138 17.78 23.03 4.36
C GLN A 138 18.53 24.36 4.54
N ALA A 139 18.08 25.23 5.44
CA ALA A 139 18.76 26.50 5.72
C ALA A 139 20.18 26.26 6.26
N ALA A 140 20.35 25.32 7.19
CA ALA A 140 21.67 24.94 7.71
C ALA A 140 22.59 24.40 6.61
N ALA A 141 22.07 23.53 5.74
CA ALA A 141 22.82 22.99 4.60
C ALA A 141 23.26 24.10 3.62
N LEU A 142 22.39 25.07 3.31
CA LEU A 142 22.71 26.19 2.42
C LEU A 142 23.82 27.08 2.99
N VAL A 143 23.80 27.37 4.29
CA VAL A 143 24.87 28.13 4.95
C VAL A 143 26.20 27.39 4.85
N LEU A 144 26.21 26.09 5.19
CA LEU A 144 27.42 25.25 5.09
C LEU A 144 27.95 25.17 3.66
N ALA A 145 27.07 25.03 2.66
CA ALA A 145 27.45 25.04 1.25
C ALA A 145 28.07 26.38 0.84
N GLY A 146 27.50 27.51 1.30
CA GLY A 146 28.05 28.85 1.09
C GLY A 146 29.43 29.07 1.72
N GLU A 147 29.73 28.38 2.83
CA GLU A 147 31.04 28.34 3.48
C GLU A 147 32.03 27.38 2.79
N GLY A 148 31.63 26.69 1.72
CA GLY A 148 32.45 25.68 1.03
C GLY A 148 32.49 24.31 1.72
N LYS A 149 31.68 24.08 2.75
CA LYS A 149 31.61 22.83 3.52
C LYS A 149 30.56 21.87 2.95
N LEU A 150 30.71 21.48 1.68
CA LEU A 150 29.71 20.68 0.97
C LEU A 150 29.41 19.33 1.64
N ASN A 151 30.43 18.64 2.18
CA ASN A 151 30.21 17.36 2.86
C ASN A 151 29.33 17.52 4.12
N GLU A 152 29.52 18.59 4.88
CA GLU A 152 28.71 18.88 6.06
C GLU A 152 27.28 19.27 5.66
N ALA A 153 27.12 20.04 4.58
CA ALA A 153 25.80 20.37 4.02
C ALA A 153 25.02 19.11 3.61
N GLN A 154 25.66 18.21 2.87
CA GLN A 154 25.07 16.92 2.50
C GLN A 154 24.70 16.09 3.73
N GLN A 155 25.57 16.07 4.75
CA GLN A 155 25.29 15.36 6.01
C GLN A 155 24.08 15.92 6.75
N GLN A 156 23.85 17.24 6.74
CA GLN A 156 22.63 17.83 7.32
C GLN A 156 21.38 17.32 6.62
N VAL A 157 21.36 17.33 5.28
CA VAL A 157 20.22 16.86 4.49
C VAL A 157 19.99 15.36 4.66
N ARG A 158 21.05 14.54 4.67
CA ARG A 158 20.95 13.09 4.97
C ARG A 158 20.45 12.84 6.39
N GLY A 159 20.85 13.67 7.35
CA GLY A 159 20.36 13.61 8.72
C GLY A 159 18.84 13.79 8.79
N PHE A 160 18.30 14.78 8.08
CA PHE A 160 16.87 14.96 7.96
C PHE A 160 16.18 13.78 7.26
N LEU A 161 16.76 13.26 6.16
CA LEU A 161 16.20 12.10 5.46
C LEU A 161 16.08 10.87 6.38
N LYS A 162 17.12 10.60 7.17
CA LYS A 162 17.09 9.51 8.17
C LYS A 162 15.99 9.72 9.20
N HIS A 163 15.87 10.94 9.73
CA HIS A 163 14.80 11.29 10.66
C HIS A 163 13.41 11.07 10.03
N LEU A 164 13.20 11.52 8.79
CA LEU A 164 11.95 11.34 8.06
C LEU A 164 11.58 9.85 7.90
N CYS A 165 12.56 8.98 7.67
CA CYS A 165 12.37 7.52 7.56
C CYS A 165 12.15 6.82 8.92
N GLU A 166 12.41 7.49 10.05
CA GLU A 166 12.19 6.96 11.40
C GLU A 166 10.82 7.34 11.98
N VAL A 167 10.10 8.29 11.35
CA VAL A 167 8.76 8.71 11.77
C VAL A 167 7.82 7.51 11.76
N ARG A 168 7.03 7.35 12.84
CA ARG A 168 5.99 6.31 12.95
C ARG A 168 4.65 6.97 13.19
N VAL A 169 3.64 6.56 12.43
CA VAL A 169 2.28 7.10 12.50
C VAL A 169 1.34 5.94 12.81
N LEU A 170 0.52 6.09 13.85
CA LEU A 170 -0.45 5.08 14.25
C LEU A 170 -1.87 5.61 14.07
N ASP A 171 -2.69 4.84 13.37
CA ASP A 171 -4.15 5.00 13.33
C ASP A 171 -4.81 3.78 14.02
N PRO A 172 -5.31 3.91 15.26
CA PRO A 172 -5.86 2.80 16.02
C PRO A 172 -7.28 2.39 15.58
N ALA A 173 -7.85 2.99 14.54
CA ALA A 173 -9.12 2.58 13.95
C ALA A 173 -9.07 2.85 12.44
N CYS A 174 -8.09 2.25 11.77
CA CYS A 174 -7.65 2.73 10.46
C CYS A 174 -8.64 2.46 9.32
N GLY A 175 -9.65 1.61 9.53
CA GLY A 175 -10.59 1.22 8.49
C GLY A 175 -9.83 0.67 7.28
N SER A 176 -10.15 1.20 6.10
CA SER A 176 -9.46 0.87 4.85
C SER A 176 -8.13 1.62 4.64
N GLY A 177 -7.58 2.29 5.67
CA GLY A 177 -6.24 2.87 5.66
C GLY A 177 -6.10 4.27 5.04
N ASN A 178 -7.18 5.05 4.89
CA ASN A 178 -7.09 6.33 4.15
C ASN A 178 -6.19 7.37 4.84
N PHE A 179 -6.26 7.50 6.16
CA PHE A 179 -5.36 8.40 6.92
C PHE A 179 -3.89 8.00 6.74
N LEU A 180 -3.60 6.71 6.85
CA LEU A 180 -2.26 6.16 6.68
C LEU A 180 -1.75 6.39 5.25
N TYR A 181 -2.58 6.17 4.23
CA TYR A 181 -2.21 6.40 2.84
C TYR A 181 -1.95 7.87 2.51
N VAL A 182 -2.84 8.79 2.89
CA VAL A 182 -2.64 10.22 2.66
C VAL A 182 -1.35 10.68 3.36
N THR A 183 -1.10 10.20 4.57
CA THR A 183 0.15 10.46 5.29
C THR A 183 1.36 9.96 4.52
N LEU A 184 1.36 8.70 4.08
CA LEU A 184 2.43 8.12 3.24
C LEU A 184 2.70 8.98 2.00
N GLU A 185 1.66 9.43 1.31
CA GLU A 185 1.80 10.27 0.12
C GLU A 185 2.53 11.59 0.43
N HIS A 186 2.20 12.25 1.54
CA HIS A 186 2.87 13.47 1.97
C HIS A 186 4.32 13.22 2.38
N LEU A 187 4.60 12.12 3.09
CA LEU A 187 5.96 11.74 3.46
C LEU A 187 6.82 11.43 2.22
N LYS A 188 6.29 10.70 1.23
CA LYS A 188 6.99 10.43 -0.05
C LYS A 188 7.23 11.71 -0.86
N ARG A 189 6.29 12.66 -0.84
CA ARG A 189 6.48 13.97 -1.47
C ARG A 189 7.63 14.75 -0.83
N LEU A 190 7.65 14.80 0.50
CA LEU A 190 8.72 15.45 1.25
C LEU A 190 10.07 14.74 1.04
N GLU A 191 10.10 13.41 1.04
CA GLU A 191 11.29 12.63 0.70
C GLU A 191 11.84 13.00 -0.69
N GLY A 192 10.97 13.15 -1.69
CA GLY A 192 11.37 13.59 -3.03
C GLY A 192 12.02 14.98 -3.03
N GLU A 193 11.51 15.93 -2.25
CA GLU A 193 12.12 17.26 -2.10
C GLU A 193 13.53 17.17 -1.47
N VAL A 194 13.69 16.32 -0.46
CA VAL A 194 14.97 16.09 0.23
C VAL A 194 16.01 15.45 -0.70
N LEU A 195 15.59 14.45 -1.49
CA LEU A 195 16.45 13.79 -2.47
C LEU A 195 16.89 14.74 -3.58
N ASN A 196 15.99 15.59 -4.08
CA ASN A 196 16.34 16.62 -5.06
C ASN A 196 17.40 17.59 -4.50
N GLN A 197 17.29 17.98 -3.23
CA GLN A 197 18.29 18.85 -2.59
C GLN A 197 19.67 18.19 -2.49
N LEU A 198 19.71 16.87 -2.21
CA LEU A 198 20.97 16.11 -2.22
C LEU A 198 21.59 16.07 -3.62
N ASP A 199 20.78 15.84 -4.65
CA ASP A 199 21.23 15.83 -6.04
C ASP A 199 21.79 17.22 -6.45
N GLU A 200 21.13 18.31 -6.05
CA GLU A 200 21.60 19.70 -6.27
C GLU A 200 22.94 20.00 -5.57
N LEU A 201 23.15 19.43 -4.38
CA LEU A 201 24.41 19.52 -3.64
C LEU A 201 25.51 18.58 -4.21
N GLY A 202 25.23 17.89 -5.32
CA GLY A 202 26.18 16.99 -5.99
C GLY A 202 26.43 15.69 -5.21
N ASP A 203 25.48 15.24 -4.40
CA ASP A 203 25.63 14.03 -3.58
C ASP A 203 25.60 12.75 -4.43
N THR A 204 26.75 12.40 -4.98
CA THR A 204 26.96 11.17 -5.75
C THR A 204 27.44 10.01 -4.89
N GLN A 205 28.03 10.29 -3.71
CA GLN A 205 28.67 9.30 -2.84
C GLN A 205 27.72 8.73 -1.77
N GLY A 206 26.71 9.49 -1.35
CA GLY A 206 25.75 9.09 -0.32
C GLY A 206 24.73 8.03 -0.74
N ARG A 207 24.67 7.66 -2.03
CA ARG A 207 23.68 6.71 -2.55
C ARG A 207 23.80 5.31 -1.94
N LEU A 208 25.02 4.91 -1.53
CA LEU A 208 25.24 3.64 -0.83
C LEU A 208 24.85 3.74 0.65
N GLU A 209 25.11 4.87 1.30
CA GLU A 209 24.69 5.15 2.70
C GLU A 209 23.17 5.27 2.85
N LEU A 210 22.50 5.70 1.79
CA LEU A 210 21.04 5.81 1.70
C LEU A 210 20.40 4.52 1.16
N GLN A 211 21.17 3.46 0.92
CA GLN A 211 20.61 2.21 0.45
C GLN A 211 19.69 1.62 1.52
N GLY A 212 18.39 1.56 1.23
CA GLY A 212 17.37 1.13 2.17
C GLY A 212 16.84 2.22 3.09
N VAL A 213 17.37 3.45 3.02
CA VAL A 213 16.81 4.62 3.70
C VAL A 213 15.79 5.23 2.78
N SER A 214 14.52 4.85 2.97
CA SER A 214 13.41 5.43 2.23
C SER A 214 12.15 5.36 3.07
N VAL A 215 11.28 6.34 2.85
CA VAL A 215 9.90 6.26 3.33
C VAL A 215 9.20 5.09 2.64
N ASP A 216 8.65 4.18 3.45
CA ASP A 216 7.93 3.01 2.99
C ASP A 216 6.76 2.64 3.96
N PRO A 217 5.90 1.68 3.59
CA PRO A 217 4.73 1.30 4.38
C PRO A 217 4.98 0.94 5.86
N HIS A 218 6.18 0.49 6.25
CA HIS A 218 6.46 0.06 7.64
C HIS A 218 6.29 1.17 8.69
N GLN A 219 6.40 2.43 8.26
CA GLN A 219 6.23 3.60 9.12
C GLN A 219 4.77 3.84 9.51
N LEU A 220 3.82 3.26 8.78
CA LEU A 220 2.39 3.49 8.91
C LEU A 220 1.74 2.29 9.60
N LEU A 221 1.27 2.50 10.82
CA LEU A 221 0.75 1.48 11.72
C LEU A 221 -0.77 1.62 11.83
N GLY A 222 -1.48 0.50 11.83
CA GLY A 222 -2.94 0.47 11.88
C GLY A 222 -3.47 -0.60 12.81
N MET A 223 -4.59 -0.33 13.46
CA MET A 223 -5.43 -1.36 14.08
C MET A 223 -6.83 -1.28 13.48
N GLU A 224 -7.39 -2.43 13.14
CA GLU A 224 -8.72 -2.52 12.54
C GLU A 224 -9.43 -3.81 12.97
N LEU A 225 -10.69 -3.71 13.37
CA LEU A 225 -11.47 -4.86 13.84
C LEU A 225 -11.99 -5.72 12.67
N ASN A 226 -12.36 -5.09 11.56
CA ASN A 226 -12.90 -5.78 10.40
C ASN A 226 -11.76 -6.38 9.56
N PRO A 227 -11.70 -7.72 9.40
CA PRO A 227 -10.62 -8.36 8.67
C PRO A 227 -10.55 -7.94 7.20
N ARG A 228 -11.69 -7.63 6.57
CA ARG A 228 -11.72 -7.16 5.17
C ARG A 228 -11.12 -5.76 5.05
N ALA A 229 -11.41 -4.88 6.00
CA ALA A 229 -10.88 -3.52 6.03
C ALA A 229 -9.37 -3.51 6.28
N ALA A 230 -8.90 -4.34 7.22
CA ALA A 230 -7.48 -4.49 7.54
C ALA A 230 -6.64 -4.93 6.32
N GLU A 231 -7.10 -5.95 5.58
CA GLU A 231 -6.42 -6.40 4.35
C GLU A 231 -6.43 -5.32 3.25
N ILE A 232 -7.52 -4.55 3.14
CA ILE A 232 -7.59 -3.43 2.19
C ILE A 232 -6.63 -2.30 2.59
N ALA A 233 -6.51 -1.98 3.87
CA ALA A 233 -5.58 -0.95 4.35
C ALA A 233 -4.13 -1.29 3.98
N GLU A 234 -3.72 -2.54 4.15
CA GLU A 234 -2.40 -3.02 3.74
C GLU A 234 -2.19 -2.88 2.22
N MET A 235 -3.17 -3.29 1.41
CA MET A 235 -3.11 -3.16 -0.05
C MET A 235 -3.05 -1.70 -0.50
N VAL A 236 -3.83 -0.82 0.13
CA VAL A 236 -3.88 0.62 -0.15
C VAL A 236 -2.51 1.28 0.05
N LEU A 237 -1.83 0.95 1.15
CA LEU A 237 -0.46 1.44 1.40
C LEU A 237 0.53 0.96 0.35
N TRP A 238 0.47 -0.32 -0.03
CA TRP A 238 1.35 -0.88 -1.06
C TRP A 238 1.13 -0.27 -2.44
N ILE A 239 -0.13 -0.06 -2.85
CA ILE A 239 -0.45 0.60 -4.13
C ILE A 239 0.11 2.03 -4.12
N GLY A 240 -0.15 2.79 -3.05
CA GLY A 240 0.35 4.17 -2.93
C GLY A 240 1.88 4.25 -2.95
N TYR A 241 2.55 3.35 -2.23
CA TYR A 241 4.01 3.24 -2.23
C TYR A 241 4.55 2.92 -3.63
N LEU A 242 4.00 1.91 -4.31
CA LEU A 242 4.44 1.48 -5.63
C LEU A 242 4.22 2.57 -6.69
N GLN A 243 3.09 3.28 -6.65
CA GLN A 243 2.84 4.44 -7.52
C GLN A 243 3.94 5.50 -7.35
N TRP A 244 4.30 5.83 -6.11
CA TRP A 244 5.39 6.77 -5.83
C TRP A 244 6.76 6.24 -6.27
N HIS A 245 7.05 4.97 -6.04
CA HIS A 245 8.27 4.32 -6.48
C HIS A 245 8.43 4.42 -8.00
N PHE A 246 7.42 4.05 -8.78
CA PHE A 246 7.49 4.12 -10.24
C PHE A 246 7.48 5.56 -10.79
N ARG A 247 6.83 6.51 -10.08
CA ARG A 247 6.85 7.93 -10.44
C ARG A 247 8.24 8.56 -10.28
N THR A 248 8.97 8.16 -9.25
CA THR A 248 10.28 8.75 -8.89
C THR A 248 11.47 8.00 -9.49
N ARG A 249 11.40 6.68 -9.59
CA ARG A 249 12.51 5.82 -10.05
C ARG A 249 12.32 5.25 -11.45
N GLY A 250 11.20 5.56 -12.13
CA GLY A 250 10.87 4.95 -13.41
C GLY A 250 10.64 3.45 -13.28
N GLN A 251 10.96 2.66 -14.31
CA GLN A 251 10.71 1.20 -14.33
C GLN A 251 11.77 0.35 -13.59
N VAL A 252 12.40 0.91 -12.55
CA VAL A 252 13.30 0.13 -11.70
C VAL A 252 12.46 -0.81 -10.85
N ILE A 253 12.81 -2.10 -10.86
CA ILE A 253 12.10 -3.12 -10.07
C ILE A 253 12.26 -2.79 -8.57
N PRO A 254 11.18 -2.77 -7.77
CA PRO A 254 11.27 -2.56 -6.33
C PRO A 254 11.98 -3.74 -5.64
N PRO A 255 12.49 -3.56 -4.40
CA PRO A 255 13.05 -4.68 -3.63
C PRO A 255 12.09 -5.87 -3.58
N LEU A 256 12.65 -7.08 -3.64
CA LEU A 256 11.87 -8.32 -3.52
C LEU A 256 11.85 -8.80 -2.05
N PRO A 257 10.72 -9.34 -1.56
CA PRO A 257 9.44 -9.46 -2.26
C PRO A 257 8.77 -8.09 -2.49
N VAL A 258 8.04 -7.95 -3.61
CA VAL A 258 7.41 -6.68 -4.01
C VAL A 258 6.48 -6.13 -2.92
N LEU A 259 5.74 -7.02 -2.25
CA LEU A 259 4.90 -6.70 -1.09
C LEU A 259 5.54 -7.35 0.13
N LYS A 260 6.22 -6.60 0.97
CA LYS A 260 6.78 -7.12 2.22
C LYS A 260 5.71 -7.18 3.31
N ASP A 261 5.74 -8.21 4.15
CA ASP A 261 4.87 -8.29 5.32
C ASP A 261 5.58 -7.61 6.49
N PHE A 262 5.17 -6.38 6.74
CA PHE A 262 5.71 -5.57 7.83
C PHE A 262 4.97 -5.82 9.15
N HIS A 263 3.86 -6.57 9.14
CA HIS A 263 2.97 -6.70 10.30
C HIS A 263 2.55 -5.34 10.91
N ASN A 264 2.43 -4.32 10.05
CA ASN A 264 2.15 -2.94 10.46
C ASN A 264 0.64 -2.66 10.60
N ILE A 265 -0.22 -3.45 9.95
CA ILE A 265 -1.67 -3.40 10.13
C ILE A 265 -2.12 -4.62 10.93
N GLU A 266 -2.68 -4.39 12.11
CA GLU A 266 -3.13 -5.43 13.03
C GLU A 266 -4.66 -5.57 12.99
N CYS A 267 -5.15 -6.78 12.67
CA CYS A 267 -6.57 -7.08 12.71
C CYS A 267 -7.01 -7.39 14.16
N ARG A 268 -7.32 -6.36 14.94
CA ARG A 268 -7.78 -6.51 16.34
C ARG A 268 -8.56 -5.30 16.84
N ASP A 269 -9.16 -5.46 18.01
CA ASP A 269 -9.73 -4.37 18.79
C ASP A 269 -8.60 -3.50 19.40
N ALA A 270 -8.69 -2.19 19.22
CA ALA A 270 -7.69 -1.25 19.73
C ALA A 270 -7.88 -0.88 21.21
N VAL A 271 -9.06 -1.15 21.78
CA VAL A 271 -9.42 -0.82 23.17
C VAL A 271 -9.34 -2.06 24.05
N LEU A 272 -9.81 -3.22 23.57
CA LEU A 272 -9.92 -4.45 24.35
C LEU A 272 -8.76 -5.41 24.07
N ALA A 273 -8.05 -5.78 25.13
CA ALA A 273 -7.21 -6.98 25.15
C ALA A 273 -8.02 -8.15 25.71
N TYR A 274 -8.02 -9.28 25.01
CA TYR A 274 -8.72 -10.49 25.44
C TYR A 274 -7.93 -11.75 25.07
N ASP A 275 -8.02 -12.79 25.89
CA ASP A 275 -7.32 -14.07 25.65
C ASP A 275 -8.02 -14.94 24.59
N ARG A 276 -9.36 -14.82 24.48
CA ARG A 276 -10.16 -15.51 23.46
C ARG A 276 -11.51 -14.83 23.22
N MET A 277 -12.06 -15.00 22.02
CA MET A 277 -13.42 -14.59 21.67
C MET A 277 -14.36 -15.80 21.76
N GLU A 278 -15.48 -15.66 22.48
CA GLU A 278 -16.52 -16.68 22.57
C GLU A 278 -17.83 -16.11 22.01
N TYR A 279 -18.42 -16.81 21.04
CA TYR A 279 -19.73 -16.42 20.51
C TYR A 279 -20.82 -16.78 21.50
N VAL A 280 -21.75 -15.85 21.74
CA VAL A 280 -23.02 -16.18 22.39
C VAL A 280 -23.76 -17.15 21.48
N THR A 281 -24.11 -18.32 22.00
CA THR A 281 -24.80 -19.37 21.25
C THR A 281 -26.22 -19.56 21.78
N ASP A 282 -27.12 -20.00 20.92
CA ASP A 282 -28.45 -20.46 21.32
C ASP A 282 -28.37 -21.83 22.03
N GLU A 283 -29.52 -22.37 22.45
CA GLU A 283 -29.60 -23.68 23.10
C GLU A 283 -29.07 -24.85 22.24
N ARG A 284 -28.84 -24.63 20.94
CA ARG A 284 -28.32 -25.61 19.98
C ARG A 284 -26.84 -25.42 19.68
N GLY A 285 -26.18 -24.47 20.36
CA GLY A 285 -24.77 -24.16 20.13
C GLY A 285 -24.51 -23.34 18.86
N VAL A 286 -25.55 -22.76 18.26
CA VAL A 286 -25.43 -21.92 17.05
C VAL A 286 -25.19 -20.47 17.48
N PRO A 287 -24.16 -19.78 16.94
CA PRO A 287 -23.93 -18.37 17.23
C PRO A 287 -25.17 -17.51 16.98
N VAL A 288 -25.54 -16.72 17.98
CA VAL A 288 -26.67 -15.78 17.87
C VAL A 288 -26.23 -14.61 17.00
N THR A 289 -26.77 -14.53 15.79
CA THR A 289 -26.64 -13.34 14.92
C THR A 289 -27.68 -12.31 15.36
N ARG A 290 -27.23 -11.09 15.66
CA ARG A 290 -28.08 -9.97 16.10
C ARG A 290 -28.50 -9.09 14.94
#